data_AF-A0A959CY45-F1
#
_entry.id   AF-A0A959CY45-F1
#
_cell.length_a   1.000
_cell.length_b   1.000
_cell.length_c   1.000
_cell.angle_alpha   90.00
_cell.angle_beta   90.00
_cell.angle_gamma   90.00
#
_symmetry.space_group_name_H-M   'P 1'
#
loop_
_entity.id
_entity.type
_entity.pdbx_description
1 polymer ?
#
loop_
_entity_poly.entity_id
_entity_poly.type
_entity_poly.pdbx_seq_one_letter_code
_entity_poly.pdbx_strand_id
1 'polypeptide(L)'
;MKVWTIKTAATLAMGTLMFFTSLKAQQVWPGDVNNNGVVNNIDVLFWAYAEGAQGPSRPVVSGDWAPQDPSEPWPETFPGGLNFAFADCDGNGNINSADLNIIKDNYWKSQDMVMLDEYFNGIVGQDPQLLLSTADQITEPGAEEPVGLSLGDEQMQIDSFFGMAFTLKFDTLNIKPTTNMGGNAGVQLDLVNPSWIHDPAGMGTNRSEIFMEVRDDNATAQVAIYRKQNAGATSGSGPVAEFTIV
;
A
#
# COMPACT_ATOMS: atom_id res chain seq x y z
N MET A 1 -10.28 4.81 -1.38
CA MET A 1 -9.21 4.53 -0.40
C MET A 1 -9.43 3.12 0.14
N LYS A 2 -8.37 2.31 0.30
CA LYS A 2 -8.45 1.02 0.99
C LYS A 2 -7.76 1.17 2.36
N VAL A 3 -8.45 0.84 3.44
CA VAL A 3 -7.91 0.87 4.81
C VAL A 3 -7.96 -0.54 5.37
N TRP A 4 -6.84 -1.03 5.91
CA TRP A 4 -6.78 -2.37 6.49
C TRP A 4 -7.00 -2.30 8.00
N THR A 5 -8.01 -3.03 8.48
CA THR A 5 -8.29 -3.27 9.91
C THR A 5 -8.27 -4.78 10.15
N ILE A 6 -7.62 -5.25 11.20
CA ILE A 6 -7.55 -6.69 11.52
C ILE A 6 -8.71 -7.02 12.47
N LYS A 7 -9.73 -7.75 11.99
CA LYS A 7 -10.74 -8.40 12.84
C LYS A 7 -10.71 -9.91 12.61
N THR A 8 -10.54 -10.67 13.69
CA THR A 8 -10.59 -12.14 13.68
C THR A 8 -12.04 -12.60 13.70
N ALA A 9 -12.45 -13.39 12.70
CA ALA A 9 -13.73 -14.10 12.71
C ALA A 9 -13.48 -15.58 12.39
N ALA A 10 -13.84 -16.46 13.32
CA ALA A 10 -13.84 -17.89 13.15
C ALA A 10 -15.26 -18.37 12.83
N THR A 11 -15.48 -19.16 11.76
CA THR A 11 -16.49 -20.23 11.78
C THR A 11 -16.34 -21.28 10.67
N LEU A 12 -16.52 -22.54 11.10
CA LEU A 12 -16.99 -23.79 10.48
C LEU A 12 -16.73 -24.13 9.00
N ALA A 13 -16.06 -25.26 8.81
CA ALA A 13 -15.98 -26.00 7.56
C ALA A 13 -17.26 -26.83 7.29
N MET A 14 -17.74 -26.80 6.05
CA MET A 14 -18.77 -27.71 5.54
C MET A 14 -18.29 -28.20 4.16
N GLY A 15 -17.96 -29.49 4.06
CA GLY A 15 -17.31 -30.07 2.89
C GLY A 15 -18.26 -30.25 1.70
N THR A 16 -17.77 -30.08 0.47
CA THR A 16 -18.42 -30.59 -0.75
C THR A 16 -17.41 -30.81 -1.89
N LEU A 17 -17.44 -32.05 -2.40
CA LEU A 17 -17.17 -32.54 -3.77
C LEU A 17 -16.03 -31.92 -4.60
N MET A 18 -14.92 -32.65 -4.72
CA MET A 18 -13.81 -32.32 -5.63
C MET A 18 -14.19 -32.57 -7.09
N PHE A 19 -14.39 -31.50 -7.85
CA PHE A 19 -14.17 -31.50 -9.30
C PHE A 19 -12.69 -31.16 -9.54
N PHE A 20 -11.91 -32.12 -10.04
CA PHE A 20 -10.56 -31.86 -10.56
C PHE A 20 -10.68 -31.17 -11.93
N THR A 21 -11.11 -29.91 -11.94
CA THR A 21 -10.63 -28.99 -12.96
C THR A 21 -9.16 -28.77 -12.65
N SER A 22 -8.26 -29.00 -13.61
CA SER A 22 -6.87 -28.55 -13.49
C SER A 22 -6.91 -27.04 -13.26
N LEU A 23 -6.84 -26.63 -11.99
CA LEU A 23 -6.49 -25.28 -11.60
C LEU A 23 -5.16 -25.05 -12.30
N LYS A 24 -5.09 -24.11 -13.24
CA LYS A 24 -3.80 -23.51 -13.49
C LYS A 24 -3.30 -23.06 -12.13
N ALA A 25 -2.16 -23.60 -11.70
CA ALA A 25 -1.47 -23.05 -10.55
C ALA A 25 -1.41 -21.54 -10.77
N GLN A 26 -1.93 -20.79 -9.81
CA GLN A 26 -1.94 -19.34 -9.89
C GLN A 26 -0.46 -18.91 -9.93
N GLN A 27 -0.03 -18.34 -11.05
CA GLN A 27 1.36 -17.96 -11.24
C GLN A 27 1.69 -16.77 -10.34
N VAL A 28 2.93 -16.73 -9.86
CA VAL A 28 3.47 -15.59 -9.13
C VAL A 28 4.13 -14.66 -10.14
N TRP A 29 3.80 -13.38 -10.08
CA TRP A 29 4.47 -12.34 -10.82
C TRP A 29 5.18 -11.43 -9.81
N PRO A 30 6.53 -11.38 -9.80
CA PRO A 30 7.26 -10.59 -8.82
C PRO A 30 6.80 -9.14 -8.74
N GLY A 31 6.29 -8.74 -7.58
CA GLY A 31 5.73 -7.41 -7.30
C GLY A 31 4.19 -7.34 -7.28
N ASP A 32 3.48 -8.27 -7.92
CA ASP A 32 2.01 -8.36 -7.94
C ASP A 32 1.55 -9.26 -6.78
N VAL A 33 1.63 -8.71 -5.56
CA VAL A 33 1.48 -9.44 -4.30
C VAL A 33 0.04 -9.83 -4.05
N ASN A 34 -0.91 -8.95 -4.36
CA ASN A 34 -2.34 -9.28 -4.23
C ASN A 34 -2.85 -10.15 -5.40
N ASN A 35 -1.98 -10.39 -6.39
CA ASN A 35 -2.17 -11.18 -7.58
C ASN A 35 -3.42 -10.81 -8.38
N ASN A 36 -3.55 -9.52 -8.63
CA ASN A 36 -4.65 -8.95 -9.38
C ASN A 36 -4.23 -8.61 -10.83
N GLY A 37 -2.98 -8.86 -11.21
CA GLY A 37 -2.47 -8.64 -12.55
C GLY A 37 -1.81 -7.28 -12.76
N VAL A 38 -1.67 -6.43 -11.74
CA VAL A 38 -0.99 -5.13 -11.85
C VAL A 38 -0.22 -4.79 -10.59
N VAL A 39 1.04 -4.39 -10.74
CA VAL A 39 1.86 -3.93 -9.61
C VAL A 39 1.51 -2.47 -9.29
N ASN A 40 0.96 -2.23 -8.11
CA ASN A 40 0.53 -0.91 -7.66
C ASN A 40 0.74 -0.70 -6.14
N ASN A 41 0.26 0.42 -5.59
CA ASN A 41 0.43 0.76 -4.17
C ASN A 41 -0.29 -0.18 -3.20
N ILE A 42 -1.29 -0.94 -3.65
CA ILE A 42 -1.99 -1.92 -2.83
C ILE A 42 -1.08 -3.11 -2.56
N ASP A 43 -0.22 -3.52 -3.49
CA ASP A 43 0.76 -4.60 -3.28
C ASP A 43 1.72 -4.27 -2.14
N VAL A 44 2.09 -3.00 -1.97
CA VAL A 44 2.90 -2.53 -0.84
C VAL A 44 2.20 -2.79 0.50
N LEU A 45 0.87 -2.64 0.58
CA LEU A 45 0.13 -2.95 1.81
C LEU A 45 0.12 -4.45 2.11
N PHE A 46 -0.05 -5.29 1.08
CA PHE A 46 0.04 -6.74 1.25
C PHE A 46 1.45 -7.14 1.68
N TRP A 47 2.49 -6.62 1.04
CA TRP A 47 3.88 -6.85 1.46
C TRP A 47 4.10 -6.44 2.91
N ALA A 48 3.71 -5.21 3.30
CA ALA A 48 3.91 -4.71 4.65
C ALA A 48 3.24 -5.61 5.71
N TYR A 49 2.07 -6.17 5.39
CA TYR A 49 1.36 -7.10 6.28
C TYR A 49 2.11 -8.41 6.52
N ALA A 50 2.78 -8.93 5.48
CA ALA A 50 3.53 -10.17 5.53
C ALA A 50 5.03 -9.99 5.84
N GLU A 51 5.53 -8.75 5.92
CA GLU A 51 6.94 -8.43 6.20
C GLU A 51 7.44 -9.18 7.43
N GLY A 52 8.60 -9.85 7.31
CA GLY A 52 9.22 -10.63 8.36
C GLY A 52 8.82 -12.10 8.41
N ALA A 53 7.80 -12.53 7.65
CA ALA A 53 7.46 -13.94 7.51
C ALA A 53 8.52 -14.70 6.67
N GLN A 54 8.63 -15.99 6.94
CA GLN A 54 9.57 -16.90 6.27
C GLN A 54 8.85 -18.17 5.87
N GLY A 55 9.27 -18.76 4.75
CA GLY A 55 8.72 -20.01 4.27
C GLY A 55 9.54 -20.64 3.15
N PRO A 56 8.97 -21.65 2.47
CA PRO A 56 9.64 -22.28 1.34
C PRO A 56 10.00 -21.30 0.23
N SER A 57 11.25 -21.35 -0.24
CA SER A 57 11.72 -20.62 -1.42
C SER A 57 11.11 -21.19 -2.71
N ARG A 58 11.01 -20.36 -3.75
CA ARG A 58 10.62 -20.81 -5.09
C ARG A 58 11.70 -21.70 -5.71
N PRO A 59 11.34 -22.64 -6.61
CA PRO A 59 12.32 -23.42 -7.37
C PRO A 59 13.27 -22.54 -8.21
N VAL A 60 12.79 -21.38 -8.64
CA VAL A 60 13.55 -20.33 -9.33
C VAL A 60 13.44 -19.05 -8.51
N VAL A 61 14.58 -18.56 -8.03
CA VAL A 61 14.68 -17.28 -7.31
C VAL A 61 15.00 -16.20 -8.36
N SER A 62 14.07 -15.27 -8.56
CA SER A 62 14.20 -14.13 -9.46
C SER A 62 13.13 -13.08 -9.13
N GLY A 63 13.50 -11.80 -9.19
CA GLY A 63 12.59 -10.66 -9.12
C GLY A 63 12.15 -10.12 -10.50
N ASP A 64 12.55 -10.78 -11.59
CA ASP A 64 12.21 -10.31 -12.94
C ASP A 64 10.71 -10.41 -13.20
N TRP A 65 10.15 -9.43 -13.93
CA TRP A 65 8.75 -9.45 -14.36
C TRP A 65 8.49 -10.54 -15.41
N ALA A 66 8.29 -11.75 -14.93
CA ALA A 66 7.92 -12.93 -15.69
C ALA A 66 7.11 -13.87 -14.78
N PRO A 67 6.20 -14.68 -15.35
CA PRO A 67 5.43 -15.63 -14.56
C PRO A 67 6.36 -16.70 -13.98
N GLN A 68 6.23 -16.96 -12.68
CA GLN A 68 6.97 -18.00 -11.98
C GLN A 68 6.03 -19.02 -11.34
N ASP A 69 6.50 -20.25 -11.23
CA ASP A 69 5.82 -21.28 -10.44
C ASP A 69 5.88 -20.88 -8.96
N PRO A 70 4.77 -20.98 -8.21
CA PRO A 70 4.77 -20.71 -6.79
C PRO A 70 5.68 -21.71 -6.05
N SER A 71 6.16 -21.31 -4.87
CA SER A 71 6.75 -22.24 -3.93
C SER A 71 5.68 -23.15 -3.33
N GLU A 72 6.11 -24.12 -2.50
CA GLU A 72 5.18 -24.82 -1.62
C GLU A 72 4.45 -23.79 -0.73
N PRO A 73 3.14 -23.96 -0.48
CA PRO A 73 2.35 -22.97 0.23
C PRO A 73 2.91 -22.73 1.63
N TRP A 74 3.00 -21.46 1.98
CA TRP A 74 3.40 -21.06 3.33
C TRP A 74 2.27 -21.36 4.33
N PRO A 75 2.56 -21.57 5.62
CA PRO A 75 1.53 -21.76 6.65
C PRO A 75 0.54 -20.59 6.75
N GLU A 76 1.00 -19.37 6.45
CA GLU A 76 0.26 -18.13 6.59
C GLU A 76 -0.47 -17.70 5.31
N THR A 77 -1.58 -17.00 5.50
CA THR A 77 -2.41 -16.43 4.44
C THR A 77 -2.88 -15.04 4.81
N PHE A 78 -3.09 -14.20 3.80
CA PHE A 78 -3.73 -12.90 3.92
C PHE A 78 -5.20 -13.06 4.30
N PRO A 79 -5.84 -12.02 4.86
CA PRO A 79 -7.29 -11.92 4.86
C PRO A 79 -7.84 -12.15 3.43
N GLY A 80 -8.72 -13.14 3.27
CA GLY A 80 -9.19 -13.58 1.95
C GLY A 80 -8.53 -14.87 1.42
N GLY A 81 -7.51 -15.39 2.10
CA GLY A 81 -6.94 -16.72 1.88
C GLY A 81 -5.78 -16.80 0.88
N LEU A 82 -5.35 -15.67 0.31
CA LEU A 82 -4.16 -15.63 -0.55
C LEU A 82 -2.90 -16.00 0.26
N ASN A 83 -2.04 -16.84 -0.29
CA ASN A 83 -0.86 -17.34 0.45
C ASN A 83 0.22 -16.26 0.60
N PHE A 84 0.96 -16.27 1.71
CA PHE A 84 2.05 -15.31 1.93
C PHE A 84 3.21 -15.46 0.92
N ALA A 85 3.36 -16.60 0.26
CA ALA A 85 4.37 -16.79 -0.80
C ALA A 85 4.29 -15.73 -1.93
N PHE A 86 3.14 -15.07 -2.12
CA PHE A 86 3.02 -13.99 -3.11
C PHE A 86 3.74 -12.70 -2.71
N ALA A 87 4.00 -12.48 -1.42
CA ALA A 87 4.77 -11.33 -0.93
C ALA A 87 6.29 -11.56 -0.94
N ASP A 88 6.75 -12.81 -1.12
CA ASP A 88 8.14 -13.17 -1.38
C ASP A 88 8.46 -12.90 -2.86
N CYS A 89 8.70 -11.62 -3.18
CA CYS A 89 8.82 -11.14 -4.54
C CYS A 89 10.09 -11.63 -5.22
N ASP A 90 11.21 -11.79 -4.50
CA ASP A 90 12.42 -12.42 -5.06
C ASP A 90 12.36 -13.96 -5.06
N GLY A 91 11.49 -14.54 -4.22
CA GLY A 91 11.26 -15.99 -4.13
C GLY A 91 12.29 -16.70 -3.25
N ASN A 92 13.06 -15.99 -2.44
CA ASN A 92 14.14 -16.55 -1.65
C ASN A 92 13.66 -17.23 -0.36
N GLY A 93 12.38 -17.10 0.00
CA GLY A 93 11.79 -17.66 1.22
C GLY A 93 11.71 -16.69 2.40
N ASN A 94 12.05 -15.40 2.23
CA ASN A 94 12.05 -14.41 3.31
C ASN A 94 11.44 -13.09 2.82
N ILE A 95 10.29 -12.70 3.39
CA ILE A 95 9.63 -11.44 3.03
C ILE A 95 10.32 -10.30 3.79
N ASN A 96 11.03 -9.43 3.08
CA ASN A 96 11.79 -8.32 3.65
C ASN A 96 11.86 -7.12 2.68
N SER A 97 12.70 -6.13 2.98
CA SER A 97 12.82 -4.92 2.16
C SER A 97 13.38 -5.14 0.75
N ALA A 98 14.07 -6.26 0.50
CA ALA A 98 14.46 -6.65 -0.86
C ALA A 98 13.23 -6.89 -1.76
N ASP A 99 12.14 -7.41 -1.20
CA ASP A 99 10.89 -7.63 -1.93
C ASP A 99 10.19 -6.30 -2.27
N LEU A 100 10.26 -5.33 -1.37
CA LEU A 100 9.76 -3.98 -1.63
C LEU A 100 10.51 -3.31 -2.79
N ASN A 101 11.82 -3.54 -2.93
CA ASN A 101 12.58 -3.05 -4.08
C ASN A 101 12.10 -3.69 -5.40
N ILE A 102 11.68 -4.95 -5.37
CA ILE A 102 11.14 -5.62 -6.57
C ILE A 102 9.75 -5.09 -6.93
N ILE A 103 8.89 -4.84 -5.93
CA ILE A 103 7.63 -4.12 -6.15
C ILE A 103 7.90 -2.78 -6.85
N LYS A 104 8.94 -2.05 -6.41
CA LYS A 104 9.35 -0.79 -7.04
C LYS A 104 9.89 -0.98 -8.47
N ASP A 105 10.77 -1.95 -8.69
CA ASP A 105 11.37 -2.20 -10.01
C ASP A 105 10.34 -2.66 -11.06
N ASN A 106 9.30 -3.36 -10.61
CA ASN A 106 8.20 -3.82 -11.45
C ASN A 106 6.95 -2.94 -11.36
N TYR A 107 7.02 -1.80 -10.67
CA TYR A 107 5.86 -0.96 -10.44
C TYR A 107 5.23 -0.50 -11.75
N TRP A 108 3.90 -0.45 -11.76
CA TRP A 108 3.07 -0.17 -12.93
C TRP A 108 3.07 -1.20 -14.06
N LYS A 109 3.83 -2.30 -13.95
CA LYS A 109 3.70 -3.40 -14.91
C LYS A 109 2.38 -4.10 -14.68
N SER A 110 1.79 -4.59 -15.77
CA SER A 110 0.54 -5.33 -15.75
C SER A 110 0.62 -6.53 -16.66
N GLN A 111 -0.15 -7.55 -16.31
CA GLN A 111 -0.44 -8.72 -17.13
C GLN A 111 -1.56 -8.38 -18.12
N ASP A 112 -1.81 -9.28 -19.08
CA ASP A 112 -2.91 -9.11 -20.04
C ASP A 112 -4.30 -9.10 -19.37
N MET A 113 -4.44 -9.81 -18.25
CA MET A 113 -5.67 -9.87 -17.47
C MET A 113 -5.46 -9.18 -16.13
N VAL A 114 -6.18 -8.10 -15.91
CA VAL A 114 -6.19 -7.34 -14.65
C VAL A 114 -7.56 -7.45 -14.00
N MET A 115 -7.58 -7.91 -12.75
CA MET A 115 -8.70 -7.81 -11.84
C MET A 115 -8.55 -6.49 -11.07
N LEU A 116 -9.41 -5.52 -11.36
CA LEU A 116 -9.27 -4.20 -10.73
C LEU A 116 -9.48 -4.27 -9.23
N ASP A 117 -8.65 -3.52 -8.48
CA ASP A 117 -8.89 -3.27 -7.07
C ASP A 117 -10.21 -2.52 -6.87
N GLU A 118 -11.06 -3.05 -5.99
CA GLU A 118 -12.31 -2.40 -5.63
C GLU A 118 -12.06 -1.30 -4.58
N TYR A 119 -12.54 -0.09 -4.89
CA TYR A 119 -12.57 1.02 -3.95
C TYR A 119 -14.02 1.30 -3.56
N PHE A 120 -14.33 1.17 -2.27
CA PHE A 120 -15.63 1.58 -1.74
C PHE A 120 -15.58 3.04 -1.33
N ASN A 121 -16.62 3.78 -1.68
CA ASN A 121 -16.84 5.11 -1.12
C ASN A 121 -17.37 4.96 0.30
N GLY A 122 -16.79 5.73 1.22
CA GLY A 122 -17.30 5.80 2.59
C GLY A 122 -18.66 6.49 2.64
N ILE A 123 -19.46 6.14 3.64
CA ILE A 123 -20.74 6.74 3.96
C ILE A 123 -20.48 7.93 4.90
N VAL A 124 -20.92 9.12 4.48
CA VAL A 124 -20.78 10.36 5.26
C VAL A 124 -21.42 10.20 6.64
N GLY A 125 -20.66 10.48 7.69
CA GLY A 125 -21.12 10.38 9.09
C GLY A 125 -21.17 8.96 9.65
N GLN A 126 -20.73 7.95 8.89
CA GLN A 126 -20.60 6.56 9.35
C GLN A 126 -19.20 5.98 9.17
N ASP A 127 -18.48 6.45 8.14
CA ASP A 127 -17.09 6.07 7.90
C ASP A 127 -16.16 7.25 8.21
N PRO A 128 -14.97 6.97 8.77
CA PRO A 128 -13.93 7.98 8.99
C PRO A 128 -13.57 8.72 7.70
N GLN A 129 -13.49 10.05 7.78
CA GLN A 129 -13.19 10.90 6.63
C GLN A 129 -11.69 10.88 6.29
N LEU A 130 -11.37 10.85 5.00
CA LEU A 130 -10.07 11.26 4.48
C LEU A 130 -10.19 12.70 3.99
N LEU A 131 -9.49 13.63 4.63
CA LEU A 131 -9.62 15.06 4.37
C LEU A 131 -8.30 15.64 3.86
N LEU A 132 -8.37 16.38 2.75
CA LEU A 132 -7.32 17.28 2.30
C LEU A 132 -7.64 18.70 2.77
N SER A 133 -6.65 19.41 3.28
CA SER A 133 -6.79 20.79 3.77
C SER A 133 -5.59 21.63 3.35
N THR A 134 -5.86 22.82 2.82
CA THR A 134 -4.87 23.86 2.56
C THR A 134 -5.25 25.12 3.35
N ALA A 135 -4.25 25.90 3.77
CA ALA A 135 -4.46 27.21 4.37
C ALA A 135 -4.72 28.31 3.32
N ASP A 136 -4.12 28.17 2.15
CA ASP A 136 -4.13 29.20 1.11
C ASP A 136 -5.23 28.94 0.08
N GLN A 137 -5.93 30.01 -0.31
CA GLN A 137 -6.95 29.94 -1.36
C GLN A 137 -6.36 30.19 -2.75
N ILE A 138 -5.17 30.80 -2.80
CA ILE A 138 -4.44 31.17 -4.01
C ILE A 138 -2.95 31.01 -3.71
N THR A 139 -2.27 30.25 -4.56
CA THR A 139 -0.82 30.07 -4.53
C THR A 139 -0.21 30.76 -5.76
N GLU A 140 0.81 31.58 -5.56
CA GLU A 140 1.51 32.25 -6.67
C GLU A 140 2.32 31.24 -7.50
N PRO A 141 2.45 31.43 -8.84
CA PRO A 141 3.19 30.50 -9.69
C PRO A 141 4.63 30.23 -9.20
N GLY A 142 4.93 28.96 -8.97
CA GLY A 142 6.24 28.49 -8.54
C GLY A 142 6.52 28.59 -7.04
N ALA A 143 5.56 29.06 -6.23
CA ALA A 143 5.58 28.89 -4.78
C ALA A 143 5.16 27.47 -4.39
N GLU A 144 5.62 27.02 -3.22
CA GLU A 144 5.23 25.75 -2.64
C GLU A 144 3.89 25.89 -1.93
N GLU A 145 3.01 24.90 -2.10
CA GLU A 145 1.72 24.82 -1.44
C GLU A 145 1.66 23.56 -0.55
N PRO A 146 1.57 23.71 0.79
CA PRO A 146 1.36 22.59 1.68
C PRO A 146 -0.13 22.20 1.72
N VAL A 147 -0.41 20.93 1.43
CA VAL A 147 -1.76 20.35 1.52
C VAL A 147 -1.75 19.24 2.57
N GLY A 148 -2.30 19.53 3.74
CA GLY A 148 -2.44 18.58 4.83
C GLY A 148 -3.40 17.43 4.48
N LEU A 149 -3.06 16.23 4.94
CA LEU A 149 -3.87 15.02 4.88
C LEU A 149 -4.24 14.58 6.31
N SER A 150 -5.54 14.50 6.59
CA SER A 150 -6.07 14.01 7.87
C SER A 150 -6.96 12.79 7.67
N LEU A 151 -6.94 11.88 8.64
CA LEU A 151 -7.76 10.67 8.63
C LEU A 151 -8.56 10.55 9.92
N GLY A 152 -9.88 10.46 9.79
CA GLY A 152 -10.83 10.43 10.90
C GLY A 152 -10.95 11.76 11.65
N ASP A 153 -11.85 11.80 12.62
CA ASP A 153 -12.04 12.91 13.56
C ASP A 153 -12.35 12.37 14.98
N GLU A 154 -12.58 13.26 15.95
CA GLU A 154 -12.86 12.89 17.33
C GLU A 154 -14.12 12.03 17.50
N GLN A 155 -15.07 12.12 16.56
CA GLN A 155 -16.31 11.35 16.55
C GLN A 155 -16.15 10.01 15.83
N MET A 156 -15.28 9.96 14.82
CA MET A 156 -15.06 8.84 13.91
C MET A 156 -13.56 8.50 13.84
N GLN A 157 -13.06 7.92 14.92
CA GLN A 157 -11.67 7.48 15.01
C GLN A 157 -11.41 6.20 14.22
N ILE A 158 -10.16 5.99 13.82
CA ILE A 158 -9.71 4.73 13.26
C ILE A 158 -9.31 3.79 14.38
N ASP A 159 -9.88 2.58 14.36
CA ASP A 159 -9.43 1.49 15.20
C ASP A 159 -8.45 0.57 14.47
N SER A 160 -7.34 0.24 15.13
CA SER A 160 -6.36 -0.74 14.63
C SER A 160 -5.88 -0.47 13.20
N PHE A 161 -5.54 0.78 12.92
CA PHE A 161 -4.90 1.21 11.68
C PHE A 161 -3.58 0.45 11.47
N PHE A 162 -3.51 -0.26 10.35
CA PHE A 162 -2.28 -0.88 9.87
C PHE A 162 -1.66 -0.11 8.69
N GLY A 163 -2.51 0.35 7.77
CA GLY A 163 -2.07 1.10 6.60
C GLY A 163 -3.24 1.51 5.71
N MET A 164 -2.93 2.36 4.75
CA MET A 164 -3.86 2.87 3.74
C MET A 164 -3.18 3.04 2.38
N ALA A 165 -3.96 2.82 1.33
CA ALA A 165 -3.55 3.08 -0.04
C ALA A 165 -4.60 3.96 -0.73
N PHE A 166 -4.12 4.96 -1.47
CA PHE A 166 -4.95 5.88 -2.21
C PHE A 166 -4.22 6.43 -3.44
N THR A 167 -5.00 6.98 -4.35
CA THR A 167 -4.49 7.60 -5.58
C THR A 167 -4.90 9.06 -5.58
N LEU A 168 -3.93 9.93 -5.82
CA LEU A 168 -4.16 11.33 -6.10
C LEU A 168 -4.12 11.57 -7.59
N LYS A 169 -5.05 12.43 -8.04
CA LYS A 169 -5.06 13.00 -9.37
C LYS A 169 -4.82 14.49 -9.25
N PHE A 170 -3.97 15.03 -10.10
CA PHE A 170 -3.63 16.45 -10.10
C PHE A 170 -3.67 17.03 -11.51
N ASP A 171 -3.47 18.35 -11.64
CA ASP A 171 -3.40 19.03 -12.93
C ASP A 171 -1.95 19.39 -13.24
N THR A 172 -1.40 18.77 -14.29
CA THR A 172 -0.01 18.97 -14.75
C THR A 172 0.25 20.34 -15.35
N LEU A 173 -0.80 21.14 -15.60
CA LEU A 173 -0.63 22.54 -16.02
C LEU A 173 -0.32 23.46 -14.84
N ASN A 174 -0.74 23.06 -13.63
CA ASN A 174 -0.60 23.88 -12.41
C ASN A 174 0.44 23.32 -11.44
N ILE A 175 0.75 22.03 -11.54
CA ILE A 175 1.78 21.37 -10.72
C ILE A 175 2.95 20.97 -11.62
N LYS A 176 4.16 21.34 -11.20
CA LYS A 176 5.41 20.96 -11.87
C LYS A 176 5.54 19.43 -11.91
N PRO A 177 6.17 18.87 -12.95
CA PRO A 177 6.51 17.45 -12.96
C PRO A 177 7.45 17.10 -11.80
N THR A 178 7.24 15.94 -11.18
CA THR A 178 8.17 15.40 -10.18
C THR A 178 9.50 15.06 -10.86
N THR A 179 10.61 15.59 -10.35
CA THR A 179 11.93 15.29 -10.91
C THR A 179 12.75 14.41 -9.97
N ASN A 180 13.42 13.40 -10.52
CA ASN A 180 14.34 12.54 -9.77
C ASN A 180 15.66 13.25 -9.36
N MET A 181 15.76 14.58 -9.55
CA MET A 181 17.01 15.35 -9.44
C MET A 181 17.06 16.29 -8.22
N GLY A 182 16.55 15.85 -7.06
CA GLY A 182 16.91 16.42 -5.76
C GLY A 182 16.60 17.91 -5.56
N GLY A 183 15.49 18.40 -6.10
CA GLY A 183 14.92 19.72 -5.82
C GLY A 183 13.43 19.62 -5.46
N ASN A 184 12.88 20.69 -4.88
CA ASN A 184 11.44 20.79 -4.60
C ASN A 184 10.68 20.95 -5.91
N ALA A 185 10.28 19.81 -6.51
CA ALA A 185 9.56 19.74 -7.76
C ALA A 185 8.53 18.61 -7.71
N GLY A 186 7.32 18.92 -8.14
CA GLY A 186 6.19 18.01 -8.21
C GLY A 186 5.55 17.70 -6.88
N VAL A 187 4.93 16.52 -6.79
CA VAL A 187 4.18 16.09 -5.60
C VAL A 187 5.13 15.37 -4.65
N GLN A 188 5.37 15.97 -3.49
CA GLN A 188 6.07 15.37 -2.37
C GLN A 188 5.08 15.04 -1.26
N LEU A 189 5.41 14.07 -0.40
CA LEU A 189 4.59 13.70 0.75
C LEU A 189 5.49 13.33 1.92
N ASP A 190 5.24 13.99 3.05
CA ASP A 190 5.92 13.72 4.31
C ASP A 190 4.91 13.32 5.39
N LEU A 191 5.32 12.44 6.31
CA LEU A 191 4.49 12.10 7.48
C LEU A 191 4.52 13.25 8.47
N VAL A 192 3.35 13.57 9.05
CA VAL A 192 3.29 14.49 10.18
C VAL A 192 4.01 13.86 11.37
N ASN A 193 4.97 14.60 11.93
CA ASN A 193 5.83 14.13 13.01
C ASN A 193 5.87 15.13 14.18
N PRO A 194 5.37 14.76 15.39
CA PRO A 194 4.67 13.51 15.69
C PRO A 194 3.20 13.55 15.22
N SER A 195 2.65 12.37 14.96
CA SER A 195 1.22 12.12 14.70
C SER A 195 0.78 10.83 15.39
N TRP A 196 -0.53 10.55 15.38
CA TRP A 196 -1.08 9.32 15.96
C TRP A 196 -0.64 8.04 15.23
N ILE A 197 -0.17 8.17 13.98
CA ILE A 197 0.41 7.06 13.19
C ILE A 197 1.94 7.04 13.14
N HIS A 198 2.61 8.15 13.44
CA HIS A 198 4.06 8.27 13.26
C HIS A 198 4.69 9.18 14.34
N ASP A 199 5.47 8.58 15.23
CA ASP A 199 6.27 9.25 16.26
C ASP A 199 7.58 8.46 16.49
N PRO A 200 8.60 8.69 15.65
CA PRO A 200 9.86 7.95 15.71
C PRO A 200 10.77 8.39 16.86
N ALA A 201 10.53 9.58 17.44
CA ALA A 201 11.34 10.17 18.51
C ALA A 201 10.74 9.95 19.90
N GLY A 202 9.41 9.83 20.02
CA GLY A 202 8.74 9.36 21.22
C GLY A 202 9.04 7.88 21.44
N MET A 203 9.15 7.46 22.69
CA MET A 203 9.47 6.09 23.10
C MET A 203 8.38 5.05 22.75
N GLY A 204 7.49 5.33 21.78
CA GLY A 204 6.39 4.48 21.35
C GLY A 204 6.71 3.62 20.12
N THR A 205 5.75 2.77 19.75
CA THR A 205 5.82 1.91 18.56
C THR A 205 5.26 2.56 17.29
N ASN A 206 4.88 3.84 17.32
CA ASN A 206 4.25 4.52 16.18
C ASN A 206 5.24 4.80 15.05
N ARG A 207 5.35 3.86 14.11
CA ARG A 207 6.29 3.95 12.99
C ARG A 207 5.59 3.58 11.70
N SER A 208 5.00 4.59 11.06
CA SER A 208 4.54 4.49 9.67
C SER A 208 5.65 4.88 8.70
N GLU A 209 5.58 4.35 7.49
CA GLU A 209 6.42 4.68 6.35
C GLU A 209 5.54 5.06 5.15
N ILE A 210 6.13 5.77 4.18
CA ILE A 210 5.49 6.15 2.93
C ILE A 210 6.18 5.40 1.79
N PHE A 211 5.38 4.83 0.91
CA PHE A 211 5.77 4.48 -0.44
C PHE A 211 4.93 5.31 -1.41
N MET A 212 5.58 6.01 -2.34
CA MET A 212 4.90 6.82 -3.34
C MET A 212 5.57 6.65 -4.70
N GLU A 213 4.75 6.46 -5.73
CA GLU A 213 5.17 6.48 -7.13
C GLU A 213 4.32 7.50 -7.90
N VAL A 214 5.00 8.38 -8.64
CA VAL A 214 4.37 9.47 -9.39
C VAL A 214 4.51 9.22 -10.89
N ARG A 215 3.41 9.41 -11.61
CA ARG A 215 3.34 9.43 -13.07
C ARG A 215 2.80 10.76 -13.53
N ASP A 216 3.70 11.67 -13.89
CA ASP A 216 3.35 13.01 -14.37
C ASP A 216 2.58 12.97 -15.68
N ASP A 217 2.88 12.03 -16.57
CA ASP A 217 2.20 11.84 -17.86
C ASP A 217 0.70 11.51 -17.72
N ASN A 218 0.32 10.90 -16.59
CA ASN A 218 -1.06 10.57 -16.24
C ASN A 218 -1.58 11.40 -15.06
N ALA A 219 -0.84 12.43 -14.65
CA ALA A 219 -1.15 13.31 -13.51
C ALA A 219 -1.59 12.53 -12.26
N THR A 220 -0.84 11.48 -11.91
CA THR A 220 -1.22 10.52 -10.87
C THR A 220 -0.10 10.30 -9.87
N ALA A 221 -0.42 10.33 -8.58
CA ALA A 221 0.44 9.79 -7.53
C ALA A 221 -0.28 8.62 -6.83
N GLN A 222 0.36 7.46 -6.77
CA GLN A 222 -0.11 6.31 -6.00
C GLN A 222 0.68 6.23 -4.70
N VAL A 223 -0.05 6.22 -3.59
CA VAL A 223 0.54 6.31 -2.24
C VAL A 223 0.11 5.12 -1.42
N ALA A 224 1.06 4.52 -0.70
CA ALA A 224 0.81 3.64 0.43
C ALA A 224 1.44 4.25 1.68
N ILE A 225 0.65 4.39 2.74
CA ILE A 225 1.14 4.67 4.10
C ILE A 225 0.90 3.40 4.90
N TYR A 226 1.96 2.79 5.42
CA TYR A 226 1.86 1.52 6.12
C TYR A 226 2.70 1.53 7.40
N ARG A 227 2.32 0.70 8.36
CA ARG A 227 3.09 0.48 9.59
C ARG A 227 3.97 -0.75 9.40
N LYS A 228 5.21 -0.66 9.88
CA LYS A 228 6.08 -1.84 9.95
C LYS A 228 5.46 -2.89 10.86
N GLN A 229 5.60 -4.18 10.54
CA GLN A 229 4.94 -5.24 11.31
C GLN A 229 5.28 -5.17 12.81
N ASN A 230 6.54 -4.86 13.15
CA ASN A 230 7.01 -4.72 14.54
C ASN A 230 6.44 -3.50 15.29
N ALA A 231 5.86 -2.52 14.59
CA ALA A 231 5.17 -1.37 15.17
C ALA A 231 3.76 -1.72 15.68
N GLY A 232 3.17 -2.82 15.20
CA GLY A 232 1.78 -3.21 15.45
C GLY A 232 0.77 -2.20 14.91
N ALA A 233 -0.53 -2.46 15.06
CA ALA A 233 -1.57 -1.50 14.70
C ALA A 233 -1.69 -0.37 15.75
N THR A 234 -2.22 0.78 15.35
CA THR A 234 -2.52 1.91 16.26
C THR A 234 -3.95 2.39 16.08
N SER A 235 -4.49 3.15 17.03
CA SER A 235 -5.81 3.79 16.90
C SER A 235 -5.70 5.28 17.11
N GLY A 236 -6.56 6.05 16.44
CA GLY A 236 -6.57 7.51 16.55
C GLY A 236 -7.24 8.19 15.36
N SER A 237 -7.09 9.51 15.31
CA SER A 237 -7.66 10.38 14.29
C SER A 237 -6.84 11.66 14.17
N GLY A 238 -6.98 12.35 13.03
CA GLY A 238 -6.37 13.66 12.78
C GLY A 238 -5.28 13.63 11.72
N PRO A 239 -4.36 14.63 11.71
CA PRO A 239 -3.32 14.76 10.71
C PRO A 239 -2.41 13.52 10.63
N VAL A 240 -2.12 13.08 9.40
CA VAL A 240 -1.30 11.90 9.11
C VAL A 240 -0.11 12.22 8.19
N ALA A 241 -0.30 13.10 7.22
CA ALA A 241 0.73 13.45 6.25
C ALA A 241 0.50 14.87 5.69
N GLU A 242 1.49 15.43 5.00
CA GLU A 242 1.39 16.71 4.30
C GLU A 242 2.01 16.56 2.91
N PHE A 243 1.26 16.97 1.89
CA PHE A 243 1.79 17.10 0.54
C PHE A 243 2.45 18.45 0.37
N THR A 244 3.59 18.49 -0.30
CA THR A 244 4.16 19.73 -0.82
C THR A 244 4.10 19.69 -2.34
N ILE A 245 3.40 20.65 -2.95
CA ILE A 245 3.27 20.78 -4.41
C ILE A 245 3.84 22.12 -4.87
N VAL A 246 4.37 22.19 -6.09
CA VAL A 246 5.08 23.38 -6.66
C VAL A 246 4.70 23.61 -8.11
#